data_AF-A0A894I431-F1
#
_entry.id   AF-A0A894I431-F1
#
_cell.length_a   1.000
_cell.length_b   1.000
_cell.length_c   1.000
_cell.angle_alpha   90.00
_cell.angle_beta   90.00
_cell.angle_gamma   90.00
#
_symmetry.space_group_name_H-M   'P 1'
#
loop_
_entity.id
_entity.type
_entity.pdbx_description
1 polymer ?
#
loop_
_entity_poly.entity_id
_entity_poly.type
_entity_poly.pdbx_seq_one_letter_code
_entity_poly.pdbx_strand_id
1 'polypeptide(L)'
;VDDLVTCRSKGESSLFNRDQVDYMDVSTQQVVSVGASLIPFLEHDDANRALMGANMQRQAVPTLRADKPLVGTGMERAVAVDSGVT
;
A
#
# COMPACT_ATOMS: atom_id res chain seq x y z
N VAL A 1 -27.67 -10.99 -4.04
CA VAL A 1 -26.66 -9.92 -4.20
C VAL A 1 -26.68 -9.20 -2.86
N ASP A 2 -25.54 -9.12 -2.15
CA ASP A 2 -25.55 -8.56 -0.79
C ASP A 2 -26.01 -7.11 -0.81
N ASP A 3 -27.12 -6.83 -0.10
CA ASP A 3 -27.72 -5.49 0.02
C ASP A 3 -26.90 -4.58 0.95
N LEU A 4 -26.02 -5.18 1.76
CA LEU A 4 -25.19 -4.52 2.76
C LEU A 4 -23.71 -4.49 2.36
N VAL A 5 -23.06 -3.36 2.59
CA VAL A 5 -21.65 -3.11 2.30
C VAL A 5 -20.95 -2.58 3.56
N THR A 6 -19.74 -3.06 3.85
CA THR A 6 -18.92 -2.54 4.95
C THR A 6 -18.40 -1.15 4.59
N CYS A 7 -18.77 -0.15 5.39
CA CYS A 7 -18.31 1.22 5.22
C CYS A 7 -17.89 1.82 6.57
N ARG A 8 -17.24 2.99 6.52
CA ARG A 8 -16.81 3.72 7.71
C ARG A 8 -17.58 5.03 7.85
N SER A 9 -18.20 5.26 9.00
CA SER A 9 -18.87 6.52 9.33
C SER A 9 -18.43 7.01 10.70
N LYS A 10 -18.03 8.29 10.79
CA LYS A 10 -17.55 8.93 12.03
C LYS A 10 -16.45 8.14 12.79
N GLY A 11 -15.61 7.42 12.05
CA GLY A 11 -14.48 6.66 12.61
C GLY A 11 -14.78 5.20 12.96
N GLU A 12 -16.04 4.78 12.88
CA GLU A 12 -16.46 3.40 13.14
C GLU A 12 -16.82 2.67 11.85
N SER A 13 -16.48 1.39 11.78
CA SER A 13 -16.80 0.51 10.65
C SER A 13 -18.07 -0.28 10.94
N SER A 14 -19.05 -0.20 10.06
CA SER A 14 -20.31 -0.95 10.16
C SER A 14 -20.88 -1.27 8.77
N LEU A 15 -21.96 -2.07 8.74
CA LEU A 15 -22.65 -2.43 7.50
C LEU A 15 -23.73 -1.40 7.16
N PHE A 16 -23.72 -0.90 5.93
CA PHE A 16 -24.68 0.07 5.41
C PHE A 16 -25.36 -0.49 4.16
N ASN A 17 -26.60 -0.04 3.89
CA ASN A 17 -27.21 -0.33 2.60
C ASN A 17 -26.47 0.43 1.50
N ARG A 18 -26.40 -0.17 0.30
CA ARG A 18 -25.72 0.44 -0.86
C ARG A 18 -26.19 1.88 -1.14
N ASP A 19 -27.48 2.18 -0.95
CA ASP A 19 -28.07 3.50 -1.23
C ASP A 19 -27.68 4.59 -0.20
N GLN A 20 -27.06 4.21 0.91
CA GLN A 20 -26.63 5.12 1.98
C GLN A 20 -25.13 5.47 1.88
N VAL A 21 -24.42 4.94 0.88
CA VAL A 21 -22.99 5.13 0.70
C VAL A 21 -22.73 6.33 -0.20
N ASP A 22 -22.16 7.40 0.37
CA ASP A 22 -21.88 8.64 -0.37
C ASP A 22 -20.56 8.58 -1.18
N TYR A 23 -19.56 7.84 -0.67
CA TYR A 23 -18.21 7.79 -1.23
C TYR A 23 -17.61 6.38 -1.16
N MET A 24 -16.64 6.12 -2.03
CA MET A 24 -15.87 4.87 -2.08
C MET A 24 -14.37 5.19 -2.19
N ASP A 25 -13.54 4.34 -1.57
CA ASP A 25 -12.09 4.42 -1.64
C ASP A 25 -11.60 4.32 -3.10
N VAL A 26 -10.61 5.15 -3.47
CA VAL A 26 -10.10 5.23 -4.84
C VAL A 26 -9.18 4.06 -5.17
N SER A 27 -8.37 3.64 -4.19
CA SER A 27 -7.43 2.53 -4.33
C SER A 27 -7.22 1.85 -3.00
N THR A 28 -7.01 0.53 -3.03
CA THR A 28 -6.64 -0.26 -1.84
C THR A 28 -5.29 0.16 -1.27
N GLN A 29 -4.40 0.77 -2.08
CA GLN A 29 -3.09 1.23 -1.67
C GLN A 29 -3.10 2.63 -1.03
N GLN A 30 -4.22 3.36 -1.07
CA GLN A 30 -4.28 4.76 -0.60
C GLN A 30 -4.00 4.93 0.91
N VAL A 31 -4.12 3.85 1.69
CA VAL A 31 -3.93 3.85 3.14
C VAL A 31 -2.46 3.68 3.51
N VAL A 32 -1.64 3.10 2.63
CA VAL A 32 -0.24 2.78 2.93
C VAL A 32 0.71 3.84 2.36
N SER A 33 1.84 4.05 3.04
CA SER A 33 2.88 4.96 2.54
C SER A 33 3.62 4.36 1.34
N VAL A 34 4.29 5.22 0.57
CA VAL A 34 5.11 4.81 -0.59
C VAL A 34 6.11 3.70 -0.24
N GLY A 35 6.79 3.80 0.91
CA GLY A 35 7.74 2.77 1.34
C GLY A 35 7.07 1.43 1.64
N ALA A 36 5.98 1.43 2.40
CA ALA A 36 5.24 0.20 2.70
C ALA A 36 4.61 -0.42 1.44
N SER A 37 4.21 0.40 0.46
CA SER A 37 3.64 -0.06 -0.81
C SER A 37 4.61 -0.84 -1.70
N LEU A 38 5.92 -0.82 -1.40
CA LEU A 38 6.95 -1.60 -2.09
C LEU A 38 7.13 -3.02 -1.50
N ILE A 39 6.44 -3.35 -0.41
CA ILE A 39 6.52 -4.68 0.23
C ILE A 39 5.49 -5.60 -0.44
N PRO A 40 5.89 -6.67 -1.15
CA PRO A 40 4.96 -7.63 -1.68
C PRO A 40 4.33 -8.46 -0.55
N PHE A 41 3.06 -8.85 -0.73
CA PHE A 41 2.30 -9.65 0.25
C PHE A 41 2.14 -8.98 1.62
N LEU A 42 2.12 -7.65 1.66
CA LEU A 42 2.00 -6.86 2.90
C LEU A 42 0.80 -7.26 3.76
N GLU A 43 -0.31 -7.66 3.14
CA GLU A 43 -1.52 -8.13 3.79
C GLU A 43 -1.34 -9.42 4.62
N HIS A 44 -0.22 -10.12 4.43
CA HIS A 44 0.14 -11.34 5.16
C HIS A 44 1.17 -11.09 6.29
N ASP A 45 1.72 -9.88 6.39
CA ASP A 45 2.68 -9.49 7.43
C ASP A 45 1.99 -8.71 8.56
N ASP A 46 2.50 -8.81 9.78
CA ASP A 46 2.03 -7.97 10.88
C ASP A 46 2.55 -6.52 10.74
N ALA A 47 1.83 -5.58 11.38
CA ALA A 47 2.12 -4.15 11.26
C ALA A 47 3.53 -3.76 11.73
N ASN A 48 4.10 -4.44 12.73
CA ASN A 48 5.44 -4.12 13.22
C ASN A 48 6.51 -4.60 12.24
N ARG A 49 6.33 -5.79 11.65
CA ARG A 49 7.21 -6.29 10.59
C ARG A 49 7.16 -5.42 9.35
N ALA A 50 5.97 -5.01 8.93
CA ALA A 50 5.80 -4.05 7.83
C ALA A 50 6.52 -2.73 8.11
N LEU A 51 6.40 -2.19 9.33
CA LEU A 51 7.09 -0.97 9.75
C LEU A 51 8.61 -1.13 9.73
N MET A 52 9.13 -2.25 10.24
CA MET A 52 10.56 -2.55 10.21
C MET A 52 11.05 -2.69 8.76
N GLY A 53 10.33 -3.44 7.93
CA GLY A 53 10.65 -3.64 6.51
C GLY A 53 10.75 -2.31 5.74
N ALA A 54 9.74 -1.45 5.88
CA ALA A 54 9.72 -0.14 5.21
C ALA A 54 10.85 0.79 5.70
N ASN A 55 11.26 0.70 6.98
CA ASN A 55 12.38 1.46 7.52
C ASN A 55 13.74 0.93 7.02
N MET A 56 13.89 -0.40 6.98
CA MET A 56 15.12 -1.05 6.51
C MET A 56 15.34 -0.82 5.02
N GLN A 57 14.29 -0.79 4.19
CA GLN A 57 14.39 -0.50 2.76
C GLN A 57 15.08 0.85 2.48
N ARG A 58 14.83 1.88 3.31
CA ARG A 58 15.48 3.20 3.18
C ARG A 58 16.98 3.20 3.51
N GLN A 59 17.48 2.14 4.12
CA GLN A 59 18.88 1.99 4.50
C GLN A 59 19.67 1.13 3.50
N ALA A 60 19.00 0.58 2.48
CA ALA A 60 19.65 -0.21 1.46
C ALA A 60 20.63 0.65 0.65
N VAL A 61 21.87 0.16 0.52
CA VAL A 61 22.92 0.81 -0.27
C VAL A 61 22.85 0.29 -1.72
N PRO A 62 22.96 1.16 -2.75
CA PRO A 62 22.98 0.72 -4.14
C PRO A 62 24.11 -0.26 -4.44
N THR A 63 23.80 -1.31 -5.20
CA THR A 63 24.76 -2.31 -5.67
C THR A 63 25.54 -1.82 -6.90
N LEU A 64 26.70 -2.43 -7.19
CA LEU A 64 27.52 -2.10 -8.38
C LEU A 64 26.74 -2.26 -9.71
N ARG A 65 25.88 -3.28 -9.77
CA ARG A 65 24.91 -3.47 -10.86
C ARG A 65 23.54 -3.55 -10.24
N ALA A 66 22.64 -2.67 -10.68
CA ALA A 66 21.25 -2.69 -10.27
C ALA A 66 20.59 -3.97 -10.78
N ASP A 67 19.82 -4.62 -9.90
CA ASP A 67 18.96 -5.75 -10.26
C ASP A 67 17.52 -5.42 -9.90
N LYS A 68 16.60 -5.84 -10.74
CA LYS A 68 15.16 -5.59 -10.52
C LYS A 68 14.61 -6.65 -9.58
N PRO A 69 13.64 -6.31 -8.71
CA PRO A 69 12.95 -7.32 -7.93
C PRO A 69 12.23 -8.28 -8.88
N LEU A 70 12.41 -9.60 -8.66
CA LEU A 70 11.68 -10.62 -9.42
C LEU A 70 10.19 -10.63 -9.07
N VAL A 71 9.87 -10.30 -7.82
CA VAL A 71 8.50 -10.10 -7.32
C VAL A 71 8.41 -8.67 -6.81
N GLY A 72 7.62 -7.85 -7.49
CA GLY A 72 7.41 -6.44 -7.16
C GLY A 72 5.93 -6.09 -6.99
N THR A 73 5.65 -4.84 -6.64
CA THR A 73 4.28 -4.34 -6.40
C THR A 73 3.78 -3.42 -7.52
N GLY A 74 4.67 -2.98 -8.42
CA GLY A 74 4.38 -2.01 -9.48
C GLY A 74 4.69 -0.56 -9.10
N MET A 75 4.94 -0.29 -7.82
CA MET A 75 5.29 1.05 -7.31
C MET A 75 6.74 1.44 -7.61
N GLU A 76 7.61 0.48 -7.93
CA GLU A 76 9.04 0.70 -8.14
C GLU A 76 9.30 1.73 -9.24
N ARG A 77 8.54 1.68 -10.33
CA ARG A 77 8.67 2.61 -11.44
C ARG A 77 8.30 4.02 -11.05
N ALA A 78 7.18 4.20 -10.35
CA ALA A 78 6.73 5.51 -9.89
C ALA A 78 7.78 6.13 -8.96
N VAL A 79 8.27 5.36 -7.99
CA VAL A 79 9.32 5.81 -7.06
C VAL A 79 10.61 6.17 -7.79
N ALA A 80 11.07 5.34 -8.72
CA ALA A 80 12.30 5.61 -9.47
C ALA A 80 12.20 6.89 -10.32
N VAL A 81 11.08 7.10 -11.03
CA VAL A 81 10.87 8.28 -11.88
C VAL A 81 10.65 9.54 -11.05
N ASP A 82 9.79 9.48 -10.04
CA ASP A 82 9.36 10.65 -9.28
C ASP A 82 10.40 11.12 -8.24
N SER A 83 11.35 10.26 -7.87
CA SER A 83 12.44 10.63 -6.95
C SER A 83 13.49 11.55 -7.57
N GLY A 84 13.48 11.73 -8.91
CA GLY A 84 14.42 12.62 -9.61
C GLY A 84 15.85 12.07 -9.68
N VAL A 85 16.06 10.79 -9.38
CA VAL A 85 17.34 10.11 -9.59
C VAL A 85 17.41 9.64 -11.05
N THR A 86 18.01 10.46 -11.92
CA THR A 86 18.33 10.11 -13.31
C THR A 86 19.78 9.69 -13.47
#